data_AF-A0A8B6F2K5-F1
#
_entry.id   AF-A0A8B6F2K5-F1
#
_cell.length_a   1.000
_cell.length_b   1.000
_cell.length_c   1.000
_cell.angle_alpha   90.00
_cell.angle_beta   90.00
_cell.angle_gamma   90.00
#
_symmetry.space_group_name_H-M   'P 1'
#
loop_
_entity.id
_entity.type
_entity.pdbx_description
1 polymer ?
#
loop_
_entity_poly.entity_id
_entity_poly.type
_entity_poly.pdbx_seq_one_letter_code
_entity_poly.pdbx_strand_id
1 'polypeptide(L)'
;MGISPNKRSMLTQRRKTYSENQMQMAIIAVQNGTMNPTRASQVFVEAIRFAVETQPRIRYKPQDLDLAVESVSSGRMNPTRAARVFGVPRQTIIYRLAKVKTLARPGPKK
;
A
#
# COMPACT_ATOMS: atom_id res chain seq x y z
N MET A 1 -28.12 -7.39 31.05
CA MET A 1 -28.07 -6.82 29.68
C MET A 1 -26.69 -6.20 29.47
N GLY A 2 -25.76 -6.92 28.83
CA GLY A 2 -24.41 -6.42 28.53
C GLY A 2 -24.25 -6.32 27.02
N ILE A 3 -24.20 -5.10 26.50
CA ILE A 3 -24.11 -4.82 25.06
C ILE A 3 -22.74 -5.30 24.57
N SER A 4 -22.75 -6.33 23.71
CA SER A 4 -21.56 -6.84 23.03
C SER A 4 -21.03 -5.80 22.05
N PRO A 5 -19.72 -5.44 22.07
CA PRO A 5 -19.18 -4.55 21.07
C PRO A 5 -19.14 -5.24 19.70
N ASN A 6 -19.69 -4.52 18.75
CA ASN A 6 -20.02 -4.85 17.36
C ASN A 6 -18.85 -5.48 16.57
N LYS A 7 -19.06 -6.68 16.00
CA LYS A 7 -18.15 -7.38 15.05
C LYS A 7 -18.17 -6.74 13.65
N ARG A 8 -17.93 -5.43 13.53
CA ARG A 8 -17.90 -4.72 12.23
C ARG A 8 -16.73 -3.74 12.08
N SER A 9 -15.53 -4.17 12.46
CA SER A 9 -14.29 -3.47 12.07
C SER A 9 -13.18 -4.48 11.78
N MET A 10 -13.37 -5.30 10.75
CA MET A 10 -12.34 -6.24 10.27
C MET A 10 -12.13 -6.14 8.75
N LEU A 11 -12.35 -4.98 8.13
CA LEU A 11 -11.94 -4.78 6.74
C LEU A 11 -11.16 -3.48 6.56
N THR A 12 -9.99 -3.64 5.97
CA THR A 12 -9.01 -2.62 5.54
C THR A 12 -7.97 -2.15 6.56
N GLN A 13 -7.40 -3.09 7.32
CA GLN A 13 -6.03 -2.91 7.79
C GLN A 13 -5.09 -3.13 6.60
N ARG A 14 -4.86 -2.06 5.81
CA ARG A 14 -3.65 -1.99 4.97
C ARG A 14 -2.49 -2.27 5.91
N ARG A 15 -1.79 -3.38 5.71
CA ARG A 15 -0.79 -3.90 6.65
C ARG A 15 0.18 -2.78 7.00
N LYS A 16 0.10 -2.30 8.24
CA LYS A 16 1.08 -1.39 8.84
C LYS A 16 2.41 -2.12 8.78
N THR A 17 3.38 -1.54 8.09
CA THR A 17 4.78 -1.89 8.28
C THR A 17 5.10 -1.52 9.72
N TYR A 18 5.24 -2.57 10.53
CA TYR A 18 5.67 -2.54 11.92
C TYR A 18 4.62 -1.96 12.93
N SER A 19 4.46 -2.60 14.10
CA SER A 19 3.46 -2.26 15.14
C SER A 19 4.17 -1.54 16.29
N GLU A 20 3.83 -0.27 16.58
CA GLU A 20 4.36 0.63 17.65
C GLU A 20 5.09 -0.03 18.83
N ASN A 21 4.55 -1.14 19.35
CA ASN A 21 5.15 -2.00 20.37
C ASN A 21 6.54 -2.58 20.04
N GLN A 22 6.77 -3.15 18.86
CA GLN A 22 8.03 -3.81 18.44
C GLN A 22 9.33 -2.89 18.35
N MET A 23 9.25 -1.57 18.54
CA MET A 23 10.14 -0.43 18.16
C MET A 23 10.33 0.31 19.45
N GLN A 24 9.25 0.46 20.23
CA GLN A 24 9.40 0.59 21.66
C GLN A 24 10.26 -0.56 22.22
N MET A 25 9.98 -1.83 21.86
CA MET A 25 10.83 -2.96 22.28
C MET A 25 12.26 -2.89 21.73
N ALA A 26 12.46 -2.47 20.47
CA ALA A 26 13.81 -2.31 19.92
C ALA A 26 14.58 -1.15 20.60
N ILE A 27 13.91 -0.03 20.90
CA ILE A 27 14.48 1.11 21.63
C ILE A 27 14.85 0.71 23.05
N ILE A 28 13.96 0.01 23.75
CA ILE A 28 14.18 -0.49 25.12
C ILE A 28 15.35 -1.49 25.14
N ALA A 29 15.45 -2.39 24.16
CA ALA A 29 16.56 -3.34 24.06
C ALA A 29 17.91 -2.65 23.81
N VAL A 30 17.93 -1.58 23.01
CA VAL A 30 19.14 -0.78 22.77
C VAL A 30 19.51 0.02 24.04
N GLN A 31 18.54 0.60 24.74
CA GLN A 31 18.76 1.33 25.99
C GLN A 31 19.26 0.42 27.13
N ASN A 32 18.74 -0.80 27.22
CA ASN A 32 19.14 -1.78 28.22
C ASN A 32 20.44 -2.51 27.85
N GLY A 33 21.10 -2.14 26.74
CA GLY A 33 22.38 -2.72 26.30
C GLY A 33 22.29 -4.17 25.81
N THR A 34 21.08 -4.72 25.68
CA THR A 34 20.85 -6.09 25.21
C THR A 34 20.93 -6.19 23.69
N MET A 35 20.89 -5.06 22.97
CA MET A 35 20.99 -5.01 21.51
C MET A 35 21.84 -3.83 21.02
N ASN A 36 22.76 -4.09 20.09
CA ASN A 36 23.56 -3.06 19.45
C ASN A 36 22.70 -2.25 18.44
N PRO A 37 22.77 -0.91 18.40
CA PRO A 37 22.01 -0.07 17.47
C PRO A 37 22.23 -0.42 15.99
N THR A 38 23.42 -0.91 15.61
CA THR A 38 23.72 -1.40 14.27
C THR A 38 22.96 -2.69 13.97
N ARG A 39 22.86 -3.63 14.93
CA ARG A 39 22.03 -4.83 14.77
C ARG A 39 20.54 -4.49 14.75
N ALA A 40 20.09 -3.54 15.56
CA ALA A 40 18.70 -3.05 15.53
C ALA A 40 18.35 -2.43 14.17
N SER A 41 19.28 -1.67 13.57
CA SER A 41 19.16 -1.12 12.22
C SER A 41 19.18 -2.20 11.12
N GLN A 42 20.00 -3.24 11.26
CA GLN A 42 20.03 -4.37 10.31
C GLN A 42 18.72 -5.15 10.33
N VAL A 43 18.17 -5.44 11.52
CA VAL A 43 16.84 -6.07 11.64
C VAL A 43 15.76 -5.21 10.98
N PHE A 44 15.85 -3.89 11.09
CA PHE A 44 14.96 -2.96 10.39
C PHE A 44 15.10 -3.04 8.86
N VAL A 45 16.33 -3.08 8.33
CA VAL A 45 16.58 -3.22 6.88
C VAL A 45 16.13 -4.59 6.36
N GLU A 46 16.42 -5.67 7.09
CA GLU A 46 15.98 -7.02 6.73
C GLU A 46 14.47 -7.16 6.78
N ALA A 47 13.81 -6.56 7.77
CA ALA A 47 12.35 -6.52 7.84
C ALA A 47 11.73 -5.73 6.69
N ILE A 48 12.34 -4.61 6.27
CA ILE A 48 11.90 -3.87 5.08
C ILE A 48 12.09 -4.71 3.82
N ARG A 49 13.25 -5.35 3.65
CA ARG A 49 13.52 -6.24 2.51
C ARG A 49 12.50 -7.37 2.45
N PHE A 50 12.27 -8.05 3.57
CA PHE A 50 11.26 -9.10 3.68
C PHE A 50 9.85 -8.57 3.39
N ALA A 51 9.48 -7.39 3.89
CA ALA A 51 8.18 -6.79 3.61
C ALA A 51 8.01 -6.43 2.14
N VAL A 52 9.07 -5.98 1.45
CA VAL A 52 9.08 -5.68 0.01
C VAL A 52 9.01 -6.99 -0.80
N GLU A 53 9.72 -8.02 -0.37
CA GLU A 53 9.79 -9.33 -1.03
C GLU A 53 8.51 -10.16 -0.85
N THR A 54 7.83 -10.00 0.28
CA THR A 54 6.54 -10.66 0.59
C THR A 54 5.33 -9.86 0.14
N GLN A 55 5.51 -8.69 -0.48
CA GLN A 55 4.40 -8.02 -1.16
C GLN A 55 3.85 -8.97 -2.24
N PRO A 56 2.51 -9.11 -2.34
CA PRO A 56 1.93 -9.93 -3.39
C PRO A 56 2.43 -9.40 -4.73
N ARG A 57 3.23 -10.22 -5.44
CA ARG A 57 3.75 -9.90 -6.77
C ARG A 57 2.58 -9.41 -7.61
N ILE A 58 2.63 -8.13 -7.96
CA ILE A 58 1.62 -7.49 -8.79
C ILE A 58 1.54 -8.31 -10.08
N ARG A 59 0.39 -8.96 -10.31
CA ARG A 59 0.21 -9.91 -11.42
C ARG A 59 0.19 -9.25 -12.80
N TYR A 60 0.23 -7.92 -12.87
CA TYR A 60 0.22 -7.14 -14.09
C TYR A 60 1.51 -6.34 -14.24
N LYS A 61 2.00 -6.17 -15.46
CA LYS A 61 3.19 -5.35 -15.70
C LYS A 61 2.84 -3.87 -15.50
N PRO A 62 3.81 -3.03 -15.11
CA PRO A 62 3.58 -1.58 -15.02
C PRO A 62 3.11 -1.00 -16.36
N GLN A 63 3.67 -1.48 -17.47
CA GLN A 63 3.29 -1.08 -18.83
C GLN A 63 1.81 -1.34 -19.12
N ASP A 64 1.28 -2.49 -18.70
CA ASP A 64 -0.13 -2.84 -18.90
C ASP A 64 -1.06 -1.89 -18.12
N LEU A 65 -0.64 -1.46 -16.92
CA LEU A 65 -1.38 -0.49 -16.13
C LEU A 65 -1.42 0.89 -16.81
N ASP A 66 -0.29 1.37 -17.34
CA ASP A 66 -0.23 2.66 -18.02
C ASP A 66 -1.08 2.67 -19.29
N LEU A 67 -0.98 1.64 -20.13
CA LEU A 67 -1.79 1.48 -21.35
C LEU A 67 -3.29 1.39 -21.03
N ALA A 68 -3.66 0.67 -19.97
CA ALA A 68 -5.05 0.57 -19.52
C ALA A 68 -5.59 1.92 -19.04
N VAL A 69 -4.80 2.67 -18.28
CA VAL A 69 -5.16 4.00 -17.76
C VAL A 69 -5.29 5.00 -18.90
N GLU A 70 -4.37 5.00 -19.86
CA GLU A 70 -4.41 5.88 -21.04
C GLU A 70 -5.67 5.61 -21.87
N SER A 71 -5.94 4.34 -22.19
CA SER A 71 -7.08 3.94 -23.00
C SER A 71 -8.43 4.29 -22.36
N VAL A 72 -8.50 4.25 -21.03
CA VAL A 72 -9.69 4.66 -20.27
C VAL A 72 -9.79 6.18 -20.18
N SER A 73 -8.67 6.88 -19.99
CA SER A 73 -8.64 8.35 -19.92
C SER A 73 -9.01 8.99 -21.26
N SER A 74 -8.60 8.38 -22.37
CA SER A 74 -8.89 8.84 -23.72
C SER A 74 -10.31 8.47 -24.20
N GLY A 75 -11.10 7.80 -23.36
CA GLY A 75 -12.46 7.36 -23.71
C GLY A 75 -12.55 6.21 -24.72
N ARG A 76 -11.43 5.58 -25.10
CA ARG A 76 -11.41 4.45 -26.07
C ARG A 76 -12.06 3.20 -25.49
N MET A 77 -12.01 3.03 -24.18
CA MET A 77 -12.61 1.88 -23.50
C MET A 77 -13.09 2.20 -22.09
N ASN A 78 -14.05 1.43 -21.60
CA ASN A 78 -14.49 1.52 -20.21
C ASN A 78 -13.52 0.77 -19.27
N PRO A 79 -13.47 1.10 -17.96
CA PRO A 79 -12.57 0.48 -17.01
C PRO A 79 -12.74 -1.04 -16.88
N THR A 80 -13.95 -1.54 -17.10
CA THR A 80 -14.28 -2.97 -17.02
C THR A 80 -13.66 -3.74 -18.20
N ARG A 81 -13.74 -3.18 -19.40
CA ARG A 81 -13.17 -3.74 -20.62
C ARG A 81 -11.64 -3.66 -20.58
N ALA A 82 -11.09 -2.53 -20.14
CA ALA A 82 -9.65 -2.36 -19.94
C ALA A 82 -9.08 -3.42 -18.99
N ALA A 83 -9.79 -3.70 -17.90
CA ALA A 83 -9.36 -4.70 -16.92
C ALA A 83 -9.20 -6.10 -17.52
N ARG A 84 -10.12 -6.49 -18.41
CA ARG A 84 -10.07 -7.79 -19.08
C ARG A 84 -8.99 -7.84 -20.18
N VAL A 85 -8.80 -6.75 -20.91
CA VAL A 85 -7.85 -6.69 -22.03
C VAL A 85 -6.39 -6.65 -21.55
N PHE A 86 -6.11 -5.84 -20.53
CA PHE A 86 -4.74 -5.64 -20.03
C PHE A 86 -4.40 -6.51 -18.82
N GLY A 87 -5.35 -7.32 -18.33
CA GLY A 87 -5.14 -8.17 -17.15
C GLY A 87 -4.92 -7.38 -15.84
N VAL A 88 -5.29 -6.10 -15.82
CA VAL A 88 -5.14 -5.20 -14.68
C VAL A 88 -6.47 -5.11 -13.92
N PRO A 89 -6.51 -5.27 -12.58
CA PRO A 89 -7.76 -5.11 -11.84
C PRO A 89 -8.40 -3.73 -12.04
N ARG A 90 -9.72 -3.69 -12.27
CA ARG A 90 -10.52 -2.46 -12.49
C ARG A 90 -10.23 -1.38 -11.43
N GLN A 91 -10.17 -1.78 -10.16
CA GLN A 91 -9.94 -0.84 -9.06
C GLN A 91 -8.55 -0.19 -9.11
N THR A 92 -7.54 -0.91 -9.60
CA THR A 92 -6.19 -0.36 -9.81
C THR A 92 -6.21 0.76 -10.85
N ILE A 93 -6.90 0.54 -11.97
CA ILE A 93 -7.04 1.52 -13.06
C ILE A 93 -7.74 2.78 -12.54
N ILE A 94 -8.86 2.62 -11.82
CA ILE A 94 -9.62 3.74 -11.25
C ILE A 94 -8.81 4.51 -10.22
N TYR A 95 -8.11 3.80 -9.32
CA TYR A 95 -7.26 4.45 -8.32
C TYR A 95 -6.16 5.27 -8.98
N ARG A 96 -5.51 4.73 -10.02
CA ARG A 96 -4.45 5.44 -10.75
C ARG A 96 -5.00 6.70 -11.45
N LEU A 97 -6.15 6.59 -12.11
CA LEU A 97 -6.86 7.73 -12.72
C LEU A 97 -7.24 8.80 -11.69
N ALA A 98 -7.80 8.40 -10.55
CA ALA A 98 -8.16 9.32 -9.48
C ALA A 98 -6.93 10.04 -8.95
N LYS A 99 -5.83 9.32 -8.71
CA LYS A 99 -4.57 9.89 -8.23
C LYS A 99 -3.98 10.92 -9.22
N VAL A 100 -3.98 10.60 -10.51
CA VAL A 100 -3.54 11.54 -11.57
C VAL A 100 -4.41 12.79 -11.59
N LYS A 101 -5.75 12.64 -11.51
CA LYS A 101 -6.69 13.78 -11.45
C LYS A 101 -6.49 14.64 -10.20
N THR A 102 -6.25 14.03 -9.04
CA THR A 102 -6.00 14.78 -7.80
C THR A 102 -4.66 15.51 -7.79
N LEU A 103 -3.64 14.94 -8.43
CA LEU A 103 -2.31 15.56 -8.55
C LEU A 103 -2.31 16.71 -9.57
N ALA A 104 -3.12 16.61 -10.63
CA ALA A 104 -3.22 17.63 -11.67
C ALA A 104 -4.05 18.87 -11.26
N ARG A 105 -4.76 18.82 -10.12
CA ARG A 105 -5.41 20.02 -9.56
C ARG A 105 -4.40 20.75 -8.68
N PRO A 106 -3.86 21.92 -9.08
CA PRO A 106 -3.21 22.80 -8.11
C PRO A 106 -4.25 23.12 -7.05
N GLY A 107 -3.88 22.92 -5.78
CA GLY A 107 -4.77 23.19 -4.64
C GLY A 107 -5.33 24.62 -4.72
N PRO A 108 -6.47 24.88 -4.05
CA PRO A 108 -7.03 26.22 -4.00
C PRO A 108 -5.94 27.17 -3.50
N LYS A 109 -5.57 28.15 -4.33
CA LYS A 109 -4.73 29.26 -3.89
C LYS A 109 -5.52 29.95 -2.77
N LYS A 110 -5.02 29.83 -1.54
CA LYS A 110 -5.46 30.66 -0.42
C LYS A 110 -5.00 32.08 -0.65
#